data_AF-A0A806J0V4-F1
#
_entry.id   AF-A0A806J0V4-F1
#
_cell.length_a   1.000
_cell.length_b   1.000
_cell.length_c   1.000
_cell.angle_alpha   90.00
_cell.angle_beta   90.00
_cell.angle_gamma   90.00
#
_symmetry.space_group_name_H-M   'P 1'
#
loop_
_entity.id
_entity.type
_entity.pdbx_description
1 polymer ?
#
loop_
_entity_poly.entity_id
_entity_poly.type
_entity_poly.pdbx_seq_one_letter_code
_entity_poly.pdbx_strand_id
1 'polypeptide(L)' 'MDEQIIALYSKGLSNQEIVEMFKELYDADVSSSLISRVTDAVKERVMEWQNRPLDAVYPIVYLDCIVVSALHCAFSA' A
#
# COMPACT_ATOMS: atom_id res chain seq x y z
N MET A 1 -2.56 0.28 -16.28
CA MET A 1 -1.94 1.44 -15.59
C MET A 1 -1.91 1.21 -14.08
N ASP A 2 -3.06 0.99 -13.43
CA ASP A 2 -3.13 0.84 -11.97
C ASP A 2 -2.37 -0.38 -11.41
N GLU A 3 -2.40 -1.52 -12.10
CA GLU A 3 -1.64 -2.72 -11.69
C GLU A 3 -0.12 -2.52 -11.68
N GLN A 4 0.43 -1.75 -12.63
CA GLN A 4 1.86 -1.44 -12.67
C GLN A 4 2.25 -0.50 -11.52
N ILE A 5 1.37 0.45 -11.18
CA ILE A 5 1.56 1.33 -10.02
C ILE A 5 1.57 0.51 -8.73
N ILE A 6 0.63 -0.44 -8.58
CA ILE A 6 0.56 -1.34 -7.42
C ILE A 6 1.80 -2.24 -7.34
N ALA A 7 2.27 -2.77 -8.46
CA ALA A 7 3.48 -3.59 -8.50
C ALA A 7 4.73 -2.80 -8.06
N LEU A 8 4.86 -1.53 -8.50
CA LEU A 8 5.95 -0.65 -8.10
C LEU A 8 5.86 -0.25 -6.62
N TYR A 9 4.66 -0.01 -6.09
CA TYR A 9 4.43 0.24 -4.68
C TYR A 9 4.77 -0.97 -3.81
N SER A 10 4.41 -2.18 -4.27
CA SER A 10 4.69 -3.43 -3.56
C SER A 10 6.19 -3.74 -3.44
N LYS A 11 7.03 -3.13 -4.30
CA LYS A 11 8.49 -3.22 -4.25
C LYS A 11 9.12 -2.29 -3.19
N GLY A 12 8.33 -1.50 -2.47
CA GLY A 12 8.81 -0.62 -1.39
C GLY A 12 9.45 0.68 -1.87
N LEU A 13 9.18 1.08 -3.12
CA LEU A 13 9.63 2.37 -3.65
C LEU A 13 8.81 3.50 -3.03
N SER A 14 9.48 4.62 -2.74
CA SER A 14 8.79 5.81 -2.25
C SER A 14 7.95 6.46 -3.34
N ASN A 15 6.91 7.22 -2.96
CA ASN A 15 6.05 7.91 -3.90
C ASN A 15 6.80 8.83 -4.88
N GLN A 16 7.92 9.42 -4.44
CA GLN A 16 8.74 10.29 -5.29
C GLN A 16 9.50 9.49 -6.34
N GLU A 17 10.11 8.36 -5.95
CA GLU A 17 10.82 7.47 -6.87
C GLU A 17 9.88 6.83 -7.89
N ILE A 18 8.64 6.52 -7.49
CA ILE A 18 7.63 5.98 -8.42
C ILE A 18 7.28 7.03 -9.48
N VAL A 19 7.07 8.29 -9.11
CA VAL A 19 6.76 9.37 -10.07
C VAL A 19 7.91 9.60 -11.04
N GLU A 20 9.15 9.60 -10.54
CA GLU A 20 10.35 9.80 -11.36
C GLU A 20 10.56 8.66 -12.37
N MET A 21 10.46 7.41 -11.92
CA MET A 21 10.58 6.24 -12.80
C MET A 21 9.44 6.18 -13.82
N PHE A 22 8.22 6.57 -13.45
CA PHE A 22 7.08 6.59 -14.37
C PHE A 22 7.22 7.68 -15.43
N LYS A 23 7.79 8.83 -15.05
CA LYS A 23 8.12 9.91 -15.97
C LYS A 23 9.20 9.49 -16.97
N GLU A 24 10.23 8.76 -16.53
CA GLU A 24 11.26 8.22 -17.42
C GLU A 24 10.75 7.10 -18.36
N LEU A 25 9.87 6.22 -17.88
CA LEU A 25 9.36 5.08 -18.65
C LEU A 25 8.25 5.45 -19.64
N TYR A 26 7.37 6.39 -19.28
CA TYR A 26 6.15 6.69 -20.04
C TYR A 26 6.05 8.15 -20.53
N ASP A 27 7.00 9.02 -20.21
CA ASP A 27 7.01 10.47 -20.52
C ASP A 27 5.69 11.19 -20.15
N ALA A 28 4.93 10.58 -19.24
CA ALA A 28 3.60 11.01 -18.83
C ALA A 28 3.67 11.57 -17.41
N ASP A 29 3.23 12.82 -17.25
CA ASP A 29 3.20 13.50 -15.96
C ASP A 29 2.04 12.97 -15.11
N VAL A 30 2.29 11.90 -14.35
CA VAL A 30 1.28 11.31 -13.46
C VAL A 30 1.23 12.14 -12.19
N SER A 31 0.18 12.95 -12.06
CA SER A 31 -0.02 13.74 -10.83
C SER A 31 -0.15 12.83 -9.61
N SER A 32 0.39 13.27 -8.47
CA SER A 32 0.25 12.61 -7.17
C SER A 32 -1.22 12.31 -6.80
N SER A 33 -2.16 13.09 -7.33
CA SER A 33 -3.60 12.89 -7.15
C SER A 33 -4.12 11.58 -7.77
N LEU A 34 -3.54 11.13 -8.88
CA LEU A 34 -3.91 9.86 -9.52
C LEU A 34 -3.40 8.68 -8.70
N ILE A 35 -2.16 8.76 -8.19
CA ILE A 35 -1.57 7.74 -7.33
C ILE A 35 -2.36 7.60 -6.03
N SER A 36 -2.82 8.71 -5.44
CA SER A 36 -3.69 8.67 -4.25
C SER A 36 -5.01 7.95 -4.53
N ARG A 37 -5.68 8.24 -5.66
CA ARG A 37 -6.94 7.56 -6.03
C ARG A 37 -6.77 6.05 -6.23
N VAL A 38 -5.67 5.64 -6.87
CA VAL A 38 -5.34 4.21 -7.02
C VAL A 38 -5.07 3.57 -5.66
N THR A 39 -4.36 4.27 -4.77
CA THR A 39 -4.07 3.80 -3.41
C THR A 39 -5.36 3.63 -2.59
N ASP A 40 -6.32 4.56 -2.72
CA ASP A 40 -7.60 4.49 -2.02
C ASP A 40 -8.46 3.32 -2.51
N ALA A 41 -8.46 3.03 -3.82
CA ALA A 41 -9.13 1.85 -4.37
C ALA A 41 -8.51 0.51 -3.87
N VAL A 42 -7.21 0.49 -3.62
CA VAL A 42 -6.55 -0.70 -3.02
C VAL A 42 -6.96 -0.89 -1.56
N LYS A 43 -7.15 0.19 -0.80
CA LYS A 43 -7.59 0.09 0.60
C LYS A 43 -8.93 -0.63 0.74
N GLU A 44 -9.88 -0.37 -0.16
CA GLU A 44 -11.17 -1.08 -0.16
C GLU A 44 -10.99 -2.59 -0.35
N ARG A 45 -10.16 -3.00 -1.30
CA ARG A 45 -9.84 -4.43 -1.53
C ARG A 45 -9.13 -5.08 -0.34
N VAL A 46 -8.27 -4.33 0.35
CA VAL A 46 -7.61 -4.81 1.58
C VAL A 46 -8.63 -5.02 2.70
N MET A 47 -9.60 -4.12 2.87
CA MET A 47 -10.66 -4.27 3.86
C MET A 47 -11.53 -5.49 3.59
N GLU A 48 -11.88 -5.75 2.33
CA GLU A 48 -12.60 -6.99 1.96
C GLU A 48 -11.78 -8.24 2.27
N TRP A 49 -10.48 -8.22 1.98
CA TRP A 49 -9.58 -9.35 2.27
C TRP A 49 -9.43 -9.60 3.77
N GLN A 50 -9.39 -8.53 4.58
CA GLN A 50 -9.33 -8.63 6.05
C GLN A 50 -10.63 -9.20 6.66
N ASN A 51 -11.78 -8.90 6.07
CA ASN A 51 -13.09 -9.32 6.58
C ASN A 51 -13.55 -10.70 6.07
N ARG A 52 -12.71 -11.42 5.31
CA ARG A 52 -13.07 -12.75 4.80
C ARG A 52 -13.33 -13.73 5.98
N PRO A 53 -14.38 -14.56 5.91
CA PRO A 53 -14.66 -15.53 6.96
C PRO A 53 -13.49 -16.54 7.06
N LEU A 54 -12.99 -16.70 8.28
CA LEU A 54 -11.99 -17.71 8.64
C LEU A 54 -12.69 -19.02 9.02
N ASP A 55 -12.04 -20.15 8.79
CA ASP A 55 -12.57 -21.45 9.17
C ASP A 55 -12.66 -21.60 10.70
N ALA A 56 -13.63 -22.37 11.17
CA ALA A 56 -13.92 -22.48 12.60
C ALA A 56 -12.81 -23.18 13.42
N VAL A 57 -11.88 -23.90 12.77
CA VAL A 57 -10.86 -24.70 13.44
C VAL A 57 -9.47 -24.44 12.86
N TYR A 58 -8.60 -23.83 13.67
CA TYR A 58 -7.17 -23.71 13.41
C TYR A 58 -6.40 -24.34 14.59
N PRO A 59 -5.93 -25.59 14.47
CA PRO A 59 -5.28 -26.32 15.57
C PRO A 59 -3.95 -25.69 16.03
N ILE A 60 -3.27 -24.97 15.14
CA ILE A 60 -2.00 -24.30 15.42
C ILE A 60 -2.03 -22.94 14.69
N VAL A 61 -1.75 -21.86 15.42
CA VAL A 61 -1.66 -20.49 14.89
C VAL A 61 -0.30 -19.91 15.28
N TYR A 62 0.42 -19.38 14.30
CA TYR A 62 1.67 -18.65 14.53
C TYR A 62 1.38 -17.15 14.43
N LEU A 63 1.85 -16.41 15.43
CA LEU A 63 1.80 -14.94 15.44
C LEU A 63 3.22 -14.43 15.23
N ASP A 64 3.42 -13.64 14.18
CA ASP A 64 4.68 -12.96 13.91
C ASP A 64 4.53 -11.48 14.29
N CYS A 65 5.50 -10.96 15.03
CA CYS A 65 5.52 -9.56 15.48
C CYS A 65 6.67 -8.83 14.79
N ILE A 66 6.35 -7.90 13.90
CA ILE A 66 7.31 -7.01 13.26
C ILE A 66 7.29 -5.67 14.00
N VAL A 67 8.40 -5.30 14.63
CA VAL A 67 8.55 -3.97 15.25
C VAL A 67 8.88 -2.95 14.15
N VAL A 68 7.90 -2.11 13.82
CA VAL A 68 8.09 -0.98 12.91
C VAL A 68 8.17 0.30 13.74
N SER A 69 9.25 1.07 13.56
CA SER A 69 9.34 2.41 14.12
C SER A 69 8.49 3.35 13.29
N ALA A 70 7.22 3.50 13.68
CA ALA A 70 6.33 4.50 13.12
C ALA A 70 6.40 5.77 13.98
N LEU A 71 6.69 6.91 13.34
CA LEU A 71 6.77 8.19 14.03
C LEU A 71 5.36 8.67 14.40
N HIS A 72 4.84 8.19 15.54
CA HIS A 72 3.60 8.71 16.10
C HIS A 72 3.91 10.01 16.86
N CYS A 73 4.07 11.11 16.12
CA CYS A 73 4.05 12.44 16.73
C CYS A 73 2.60 12.74 17.15
N ALA A 74 2.25 12.39 18.39
CA ALA A 74 1.12 12.99 19.07
C ALA A 74 1.42 14.49 19.26
N PHE A 75 1.04 15.30 18.28
CA PHE A 75 0.96 16.75 18.42
C PHE A 75 -0.39 17.06 19.07
N SER A 76 -0.48 16.90 20.39
CA SER A 76 -1.51 17.56 21.19
C SER A 76 -0.82 18.72 21.89
N ALA A 77 -1.04 19.92 21.35
CA ALA A 77 -1.00 21.16 22.12
C ALA A 77 -2.29 21.29 22.94
#